data_AF-A0A6M7Y4T4-F1
#
_entry.id   AF-A0A6M7Y4T4-F1
#
_cell.length_a   1.000
_cell.length_b   1.000
_cell.length_c   1.000
_cell.angle_alpha   90.00
_cell.angle_beta   90.00
_cell.angle_gamma   90.00
#
_symmetry.space_group_name_H-M   'P 1'
#
loop_
_entity.id
_entity.type
_entity.pdbx_description
1 polymer ?
#
loop_
_entity_poly.entity_id
_entity_poly.type
_entity_poly.pdbx_seq_one_letter_code
_entity_poly.pdbx_strand_id
1 'polypeptide(L)'
;MQKAAELLYVLGDHIDAIKSHIIRMDDLTLNALFTSLPSKAPAGTAEMVMLLLVHREMESRSTRRQVNNVLPFHTAQADRH
;
A
#
# COMPACT_ATOMS: atom_id res chain seq x y z
N MET A 1 28.93 -9.87 11.67
CA MET A 1 27.68 -10.32 11.02
C MET A 1 26.46 -10.21 11.93
N GLN A 2 26.51 -10.66 13.20
CA GLN A 2 25.37 -10.58 14.13
C GLN A 2 24.78 -9.18 14.29
N LYS A 3 25.61 -8.14 14.47
CA LYS A 3 25.10 -6.78 14.65
C LYS A 3 24.35 -6.22 13.43
N ALA A 4 24.80 -6.58 12.23
CA ALA A 4 24.12 -6.18 11.01
C ALA A 4 22.75 -6.86 10.88
N ALA A 5 22.64 -8.13 11.27
CA ALA A 5 21.37 -8.85 11.30
C ALA A 5 20.38 -8.23 12.30
N GLU A 6 20.83 -7.85 13.49
CA GLU A 6 20.00 -7.14 14.48
C GLU A 6 19.48 -5.80 13.93
N LEU A 7 20.34 -5.01 13.29
CA LEU A 7 19.94 -3.72 12.73
C LEU A 7 18.93 -3.88 11.58
N LEU A 8 19.11 -4.88 10.73
CA LEU A 8 18.17 -5.19 9.65
C LEU A 8 16.83 -5.67 10.18
N TYR A 9 16.83 -6.46 11.26
CA TYR A 9 15.62 -6.89 11.94
C TYR A 9 14.84 -5.69 12.49
N VAL A 10 15.50 -4.83 13.26
CA VAL A 10 14.88 -3.61 13.83
C VAL A 10 14.38 -2.70 12.71
N LEU A 11 15.14 -2.52 11.62
CA LEU A 11 14.69 -1.74 10.48
C LEU A 11 13.43 -2.33 9.85
N GLY A 12 13.37 -3.66 9.70
CA GLY A 12 12.18 -4.37 9.22
C GLY A 12 10.94 -4.08 10.06
N ASP A 13 11.05 -4.18 11.39
CA ASP A 13 9.94 -3.89 12.32
C ASP A 13 9.42 -2.46 12.16
N HIS A 14 10.33 -1.48 12.04
CA HIS A 14 9.92 -0.08 11.83
C HIS A 14 9.23 0.12 10.47
N ILE A 15 9.72 -0.53 9.42
CA ILE A 15 9.09 -0.49 8.10
C ILE A 15 7.67 -1.08 8.15
N ASP A 16 7.48 -2.18 8.89
CA ASP A 16 6.18 -2.83 9.03
C ASP A 16 5.19 -2.02 9.89
N ALA A 17 5.70 -1.33 10.91
CA ALA A 17 4.91 -0.36 11.67
C ALA A 17 4.43 0.80 10.78
N ILE A 18 5.32 1.36 9.94
CA ILE A 18 4.97 2.43 8.98
C ILE A 18 3.93 1.94 7.97
N LYS A 19 4.11 0.75 7.38
CA LYS A 19 3.11 0.13 6.50
C LYS A 19 1.74 0.04 7.17
N SER A 20 1.71 -0.48 8.39
CA SER A 20 0.47 -0.64 9.16
C SER A 20 -0.21 0.70 9.42
N HIS A 21 0.57 1.76 9.66
CA HIS A 21 0.04 3.11 9.81
C HIS A 21 -0.55 3.65 8.49
N ILE A 22 0.17 3.51 7.37
CA ILE A 22 -0.26 3.95 6.03
C ILE A 22 -1.57 3.25 5.63
N ILE A 23 -1.70 1.93 5.85
CA ILE A 23 -2.91 1.16 5.53
C ILE A 23 -4.14 1.70 6.25
N ARG A 24 -3.97 2.24 7.46
CA ARG A 24 -5.06 2.76 8.31
C ARG A 24 -5.43 4.21 7.97
N MET A 25 -4.64 4.91 7.16
CA MET A 25 -4.96 6.27 6.72
C MET A 25 -6.21 6.27 5.83
N ASP A 26 -7.06 7.27 5.99
CA ASP A 26 -8.14 7.52 5.04
C ASP A 26 -7.58 8.00 3.68
N ASP A 27 -8.42 7.97 2.65
CA ASP A 27 -8.02 8.31 1.28
C ASP A 27 -7.58 9.78 1.11
N LEU A 28 -8.15 10.72 1.87
CA LEU A 28 -7.77 12.12 1.78
C LEU A 28 -6.39 12.34 2.39
N THR A 29 -6.16 11.78 3.58
CA THR A 29 -4.86 11.85 4.25
C THR A 29 -3.77 11.15 3.44
N LEU A 30 -4.07 9.98 2.86
CA LEU A 30 -3.11 9.25 2.03
C LEU A 30 -2.77 10.03 0.74
N ASN A 31 -3.75 10.66 0.10
CA ASN A 31 -3.52 11.52 -1.07
C ASN A 31 -2.70 12.76 -0.71
N ALA A 32 -3.02 13.43 0.40
CA ALA A 32 -2.26 14.59 0.86
C ALA A 32 -0.79 14.21 1.10
N LEU A 33 -0.56 13.08 1.78
CA LEU A 33 0.78 12.54 1.99
C LEU A 33 1.48 12.27 0.65
N PHE A 34 0.83 11.59 -0.30
CA PHE A 34 1.39 11.33 -1.63
C PHE A 34 1.79 12.63 -2.35
N THR A 35 0.95 13.66 -2.31
CA THR A 35 1.25 14.96 -2.94
C THR A 35 2.36 15.74 -2.26
N SER A 36 2.61 15.48 -0.97
CA SER A 36 3.65 16.15 -0.19
C SER A 36 5.04 15.53 -0.37
N LEU A 37 5.11 14.28 -0.85
CA LEU A 37 6.38 13.57 -1.04
C LEU A 37 7.11 14.04 -2.31
N PRO A 38 8.45 14.01 -2.31
CA PRO A 38 9.21 14.31 -3.50
C PRO A 38 8.93 13.28 -4.59
N SER A 39 8.85 13.74 -5.85
CA SER A 39 8.62 12.87 -7.01
C SER A 39 9.75 11.87 -7.26
N LYS A 40 10.94 12.14 -6.72
CA LYS A 40 12.11 11.26 -6.73
C LYS A 40 12.81 11.34 -5.38
N ALA A 41 13.17 10.20 -4.83
CA ALA A 41 13.95 10.10 -3.60
C ALA A 41 15.29 9.41 -3.87
N PRO A 42 16.39 9.81 -3.21
CA PRO A 42 17.67 9.13 -3.35
C PRO A 42 17.60 7.69 -2.86
N ALA A 43 18.31 6.78 -3.52
CA ALA A 43 18.30 5.37 -3.17
C ALA A 43 18.85 5.13 -1.75
N GLY A 44 18.24 4.19 -1.02
CA GLY A 44 18.68 3.82 0.33
C GLY A 44 18.30 4.83 1.43
N THR A 45 17.43 5.80 1.13
CA THR A 45 16.95 6.78 2.10
C THR A 45 15.58 6.39 2.69
N ALA A 46 15.26 6.96 3.86
CA ALA A 46 13.92 6.83 4.45
C ALA A 46 12.83 7.44 3.55
N GLU A 47 13.14 8.51 2.81
CA GLU A 47 12.24 9.11 1.84
C GLU A 47 11.88 8.15 0.71
N MET A 48 12.87 7.39 0.19
CA MET A 48 12.61 6.37 -0.82
C MET A 48 11.69 5.27 -0.28
N VAL A 49 11.93 4.81 0.95
CA VAL A 49 11.07 3.81 1.59
C VAL A 49 9.65 4.36 1.72
N MET A 50 9.49 5.58 2.23
CA MET A 50 8.18 6.21 2.40
C MET A 50 7.44 6.36 1.07
N LEU A 51 8.13 6.82 0.02
CA LEU A 51 7.58 6.94 -1.34
C LEU A 51 7.09 5.60 -1.87
N LEU A 52 7.88 4.53 -1.71
CA LEU A 52 7.50 3.18 -2.14
C LEU A 52 6.29 2.64 -1.38
N LEU A 53 6.24 2.85 -0.06
CA LEU A 53 5.13 2.37 0.77
C LEU A 53 3.81 3.07 0.42
N VAL A 54 3.83 4.40 0.26
CA VAL A 54 2.65 5.18 -0.12
C VAL A 54 2.18 4.81 -1.52
N HIS A 55 3.09 4.71 -2.49
CA HIS A 55 2.73 4.33 -3.87
C HIS A 55 2.08 2.95 -3.91
N ARG A 56 2.66 1.97 -3.21
CA ARG A 56 2.13 0.60 -3.17
C ARG A 56 0.74 0.52 -2.55
N GLU A 57 0.48 1.30 -1.49
CA GLU A 57 -0.86 1.34 -0.90
C GLU A 57 -1.88 1.98 -1.84
N MET A 58 -1.51 3.08 -2.50
CA MET A 58 -2.35 3.75 -3.50
C MET A 58 -2.73 2.82 -4.67
N GLU A 59 -1.76 2.06 -5.18
CA GLU A 59 -2.01 1.03 -6.20
C GLU A 59 -2.91 -0.08 -5.66
N SER A 60 -2.64 -0.59 -4.44
CA SER A 60 -3.45 -1.64 -3.83
C SER A 60 -4.91 -1.23 -3.68
N ARG A 61 -5.19 0.00 -3.24
CA ARG A 61 -6.56 0.54 -3.15
C ARG A 61 -7.20 0.67 -4.52
N SER A 62 -6.46 1.13 -5.52
CA SER A 62 -6.95 1.24 -6.90
C SER A 62 -7.37 -0.12 -7.45
N THR A 63 -6.56 -1.16 -7.24
CA THR A 63 -6.91 -2.53 -7.63
C THR A 63 -8.13 -3.07 -6.85
N ARG A 64 -8.21 -2.86 -5.54
CA ARG A 64 -9.36 -3.29 -4.73
C ARG A 64 -10.66 -2.64 -5.20
N ARG A 65 -10.63 -1.34 -5.53
CA ARG A 65 -11.80 -0.63 -6.08
C ARG A 65 -12.22 -1.21 -7.44
N GLN A 66 -11.26 -1.56 -8.31
CA GLN A 66 -11.56 -2.18 -9.60
C GLN A 66 -12.21 -3.56 -9.44
N VAL A 67 -11.69 -4.41 -8.54
CA VAL A 67 -12.26 -5.73 -8.25
C VAL A 67 -13.69 -5.61 -7.68
N ASN A 68 -13.91 -4.67 -6.77
CA ASN A 68 -15.23 -4.45 -6.18
C ASN A 68 -16.24 -3.81 -7.15
N ASN A 69 -15.78 -3.25 -8.27
CA ASN A 69 -16.63 -2.68 -9.31
C ASN A 69 -17.06 -3.70 -10.37
N VAL A 70 -16.64 -4.97 -10.26
CA VAL A 70 -17.19 -6.05 -11.09
C VAL A 70 -18.51 -6.48 -10.48
N LEU A 71 -19.63 -6.03 -11.07
CA LEU A 71 -20.96 -6.52 -10.70
C LEU A 71 -21.00 -8.04 -10.87
N PRO A 72 -21.46 -8.81 -9.87
CA PRO A 72 -21.69 -10.23 -10.08
C PRO A 72 -22.78 -10.38 -11.13
N PHE A 73 -22.47 -11.02 -12.25
CA PHE A 73 -23.49 -11.44 -13.20
C PHE A 73 -24.40 -12.43 -12.46
N HIS A 74 -25.62 -12.00 -12.11
CA HIS A 74 -26.66 -12.95 -11.75
C HIS A 74 -26.91 -13.82 -12.98
N THR A 75 -26.37 -15.04 -12.97
CA THR A 75 -26.81 -16.09 -13.89
C THR A 75 -28.26 -16.36 -13.57
N ALA A 76 -29.17 -15.73 -14.32
CA ALA A 76 -30.56 -16.09 -14.37
C ALA A 76 -30.63 -17.54 -14.84
N GLN A 77 -30.75 -18.45 -13.86
CA GLN A 77 -31.06 -19.84 -14.08
C GLN A 77 -32.47 -19.86 -14.67
N ALA A 78 -32.55 -19.91 -15.99
CA ALA A 78 -33.79 -20.12 -16.71
C ALA A 78 -34.24 -21.55 -16.40
N ASP A 79 -35.15 -21.67 -15.43
CA ASP A 79 -36.01 -22.82 -15.24
C ASP A 79 -36.71 -23.10 -16.57
N ARG A 80 -36.26 -24.17 -17.24
CA ARG A 80 -37.01 -24.77 -18.34
C ARG A 80 -38.01 -25.75 -17.73
N HIS A 81 -39.27 -25.38 -17.84
CA HIS A 81 -40.42 -26.29 -17.77
C HIS A 81 -40.34 -27.38 -18.85
#